data_AF-A0AAD9IQL6-F1
#
_entry.id   AF-A0AAD9IQL6-F1
#
_cell.length_a   1.000
_cell.length_b   1.000
_cell.length_c   1.000
_cell.angle_alpha   90.00
_cell.angle_beta   90.00
_cell.angle_gamma   90.00
#
_symmetry.space_group_name_H-M   'P 1'
#
loop_
_entity.id
_entity.type
_entity.pdbx_description
1 polymer ?
#
loop_
_entity_poly.entity_id
_entity_poly.type
_entity_poly.pdbx_seq_one_letter_code
_entity_poly.pdbx_strand_id
1 'polypeptide(L)'
;MTFGNDNLLIVKIGDLEQENVDVILNVTREDLYLDCGGVSGAILKAAGQVVQEQCNLFHPELLKPGEIFVTLSGALPTKAIFHGYCTEWDNGECHRTVHERNTIENSELLGDWINQQAD
;
A
#
# COMPACT_ATOMS: atom_id res chain seq x y z
N MET A 1 11.52 0.21 16.65
CA MET A 1 10.10 0.53 16.43
C MET A 1 9.44 0.51 17.79
N THR A 2 9.10 1.69 18.33
CA THR A 2 8.39 1.82 19.60
C THR A 2 6.95 2.17 19.28
N PHE A 3 6.06 1.21 19.52
CA PHE A 3 4.62 1.43 19.42
C PHE A 3 4.22 2.30 20.61
N GLY A 4 3.58 3.45 20.37
CA GLY A 4 3.04 4.31 21.42
C GLY A 4 1.98 3.56 22.25
N ASN A 5 1.59 4.10 23.40
CA ASN A 5 0.65 3.42 24.31
C ASN A 5 -0.75 3.15 23.70
N ASP A 6 -1.07 3.77 22.55
CA ASP A 6 -2.34 3.60 21.83
C ASP A 6 -2.20 2.69 20.59
N ASN A 7 -1.03 2.10 20.35
CA ASN A 7 -0.76 1.30 19.16
C ASN A 7 -0.90 -0.20 19.48
N LEU A 8 -1.84 -0.87 18.81
CA LEU A 8 -2.05 -2.32 18.91
C LEU A 8 -1.53 -3.03 17.65
N LEU A 9 -0.56 -3.94 17.82
CA LEU A 9 -0.12 -4.82 16.75
C LEU A 9 -0.92 -6.14 16.78
N ILE A 10 -1.62 -6.43 15.69
CA ILE A 10 -2.36 -7.70 15.51
C ILE A 10 -1.71 -8.48 14.38
N VAL A 11 -1.38 -9.75 14.63
CA VAL A 11 -0.97 -10.70 13.60
C VAL A 11 -2.14 -11.61 13.30
N LYS A 12 -2.61 -11.60 12.04
CA LYS A 12 -3.79 -12.33 11.58
C LYS A 12 -3.44 -13.14 10.33
N ILE A 13 -4.05 -14.32 10.21
CA ILE A 13 -4.07 -15.08 8.95
C ILE A 13 -5.39 -14.76 8.26
N GLY A 14 -5.34 -14.31 7.01
CA GLY A 14 -6.51 -13.92 6.24
C GLY A 14 -6.14 -13.37 4.88
N ASP A 15 -7.17 -12.97 4.15
CA ASP A 15 -7.08 -12.39 2.82
C ASP A 15 -7.17 -10.86 2.93
N LEU A 16 -6.17 -10.16 2.41
CA LEU A 16 -6.02 -8.71 2.60
C LEU A 16 -7.20 -7.92 2.00
N GLU A 17 -7.76 -8.40 0.90
CA GLU A 17 -8.88 -7.76 0.21
C GLU A 17 -10.24 -7.91 0.92
N GLN A 18 -10.30 -8.70 2.00
CA GLN A 18 -11.51 -8.87 2.81
C GLN A 18 -11.47 -8.08 4.12
N GLU A 19 -10.33 -7.45 4.45
CA GLU A 19 -10.16 -6.72 5.71
C GLU A 19 -10.92 -5.41 5.71
N ASN A 20 -11.74 -5.18 6.73
CA ASN A 20 -12.45 -3.90 6.91
C ASN A 20 -11.60 -2.97 7.78
N VAL A 21 -10.65 -2.28 7.14
CA VAL A 21 -9.72 -1.34 7.75
C VAL A 21 -9.70 -0.03 6.97
N ASP A 22 -9.18 1.05 7.56
CA ASP A 22 -9.13 2.33 6.87
C ASP A 22 -8.27 2.27 5.61
N VAL A 23 -7.10 1.64 5.70
CA VAL A 23 -6.12 1.57 4.63
C VAL A 23 -5.49 0.19 4.54
N ILE A 24 -5.30 -0.30 3.32
CA ILE A 24 -4.41 -1.43 3.03
C ILE A 24 -3.18 -0.96 2.27
N LEU A 25 -2.02 -1.55 2.58
CA LEU A 25 -0.78 -1.32 1.84
C LEU A 25 -0.57 -2.47 0.84
N ASN A 26 -0.59 -2.14 -0.45
CA ASN A 26 -0.19 -3.00 -1.54
C ASN A 26 1.27 -2.68 -1.92
N VAL A 27 2.15 -3.66 -1.83
CA VAL A 27 3.51 -3.55 -2.37
C VAL A 27 3.49 -4.07 -3.80
N THR A 28 3.78 -3.20 -4.75
CA THR A 28 3.68 -3.50 -6.18
C THR A 28 4.92 -3.02 -6.94
N ARG A 29 4.91 -3.17 -8.26
CA ARG A 29 5.96 -2.70 -9.17
C ARG A 29 5.96 -1.18 -9.28
N GLU A 30 7.09 -0.64 -9.70
CA GLU A 30 7.27 0.79 -10.01
C GLU A 30 6.30 1.32 -11.06
N ASP A 31 5.81 0.46 -11.96
CA ASP A 31 4.90 0.80 -13.05
C ASP A 31 3.41 0.78 -12.65
N LEU A 32 3.09 0.43 -11.40
CA LEU A 32 1.73 0.35 -10.86
C LEU A 32 0.77 -0.56 -11.66
N TYR A 33 1.27 -1.51 -12.44
CA TYR A 33 0.44 -2.57 -13.02
C TYR A 33 0.08 -3.57 -11.93
N LEU A 34 -1.18 -3.55 -11.50
CA LEU A 34 -1.64 -4.31 -10.34
C LEU A 34 -2.00 -5.77 -10.67
N ASP A 35 -2.04 -6.14 -11.95
CA ASP A 35 -2.33 -7.49 -12.43
C ASP A 35 -1.15 -8.47 -12.27
N CYS A 36 -0.01 -7.97 -11.81
CA CYS A 36 1.18 -8.76 -11.53
C CYS A 36 1.27 -9.14 -10.05
N GLY A 37 1.60 -10.40 -9.76
CA GLY A 37 1.79 -10.90 -8.40
C GLY A 37 0.50 -11.33 -7.68
N GLY A 38 0.65 -12.19 -6.68
CA GLY A 38 -0.47 -12.86 -6.02
C GLY A 38 -1.39 -11.90 -5.26
N VAL A 39 -0.82 -11.08 -4.37
CA VAL A 39 -1.60 -10.16 -3.51
C VAL A 39 -2.14 -8.98 -4.32
N SER A 40 -1.30 -8.32 -5.13
CA SER A 40 -1.74 -7.19 -5.95
C SER A 40 -2.84 -7.60 -6.95
N GLY A 41 -2.71 -8.77 -7.58
CA GLY A 41 -3.75 -9.30 -8.46
C GLY A 41 -5.05 -9.64 -7.73
N ALA A 42 -4.98 -10.15 -6.50
CA ALA A 42 -6.16 -10.38 -5.66
C ALA A 42 -6.87 -9.06 -5.30
N ILE A 43 -6.11 -8.05 -4.90
CA ILE A 43 -6.60 -6.68 -4.64
C ILE A 43 -7.29 -6.14 -5.90
N LEU A 44 -6.64 -6.17 -7.06
CA LEU A 44 -7.22 -5.65 -8.31
C LEU A 44 -8.54 -6.38 -8.66
N LYS A 45 -8.55 -7.71 -8.51
CA LYS A 45 -9.74 -8.53 -8.80
C LYS A 45 -10.91 -8.18 -7.89
N ALA A 46 -10.67 -7.95 -6.61
CA ALA A 46 -11.71 -7.64 -5.63
C ALA A 46 -12.13 -6.16 -5.66
N ALA A 47 -11.19 -5.23 -5.83
CA ALA A 47 -11.44 -3.80 -5.90
C ALA A 47 -12.09 -3.38 -7.23
N GLY A 48 -11.82 -4.12 -8.31
CA GLY A 48 -12.27 -3.83 -9.67
C GLY A 48 -11.32 -2.94 -10.45
N GLN A 49 -11.55 -2.85 -11.76
CA GLN A 49 -10.62 -2.21 -12.71
C GLN A 49 -10.45 -0.71 -12.49
N VAL A 50 -11.38 -0.07 -11.80
CA VAL A 50 -11.31 1.36 -11.44
C VAL A 50 -10.02 1.73 -10.72
N VAL A 51 -9.44 0.80 -9.94
CA VAL A 51 -8.17 1.05 -9.24
C VAL A 51 -7.01 1.14 -10.24
N GLN A 52 -6.94 0.21 -11.20
CA GLN A 52 -5.92 0.27 -12.26
C GLN A 52 -6.09 1.51 -13.13
N GLU A 53 -7.32 1.91 -13.42
CA GLU A 53 -7.61 3.14 -14.18
C GLU A 53 -7.10 4.39 -13.46
N GLN A 54 -7.23 4.46 -12.12
CA GLN A 54 -6.66 5.54 -11.33
C GLN A 54 -5.13 5.57 -11.39
N CYS A 55 -4.47 4.41 -11.25
CA CYS A 55 -3.01 4.31 -11.42
C CYS A 55 -2.57 4.84 -12.79
N ASN A 56 -3.23 4.38 -13.86
CA ASN A 56 -2.89 4.76 -15.23
C ASN A 56 -3.11 6.26 -15.50
N LEU A 57 -4.14 6.86 -14.91
CA LEU A 57 -4.51 8.25 -15.18
C LEU A 57 -3.65 9.25 -14.41
N PHE A 58 -3.33 8.95 -13.15
CA PHE A 58 -2.73 9.89 -12.23
C PHE A 58 -1.23 9.67 -11.98
N HIS A 59 -0.66 8.56 -12.48
CA HIS A 59 0.76 8.28 -12.31
C HIS A 59 1.39 7.76 -13.61
N PRO A 60 1.64 8.65 -14.60
CA PRO A 60 2.26 8.26 -15.88
C PRO A 60 3.76 7.94 -15.77
N GLU A 61 4.37 8.26 -14.63
CA GLU A 61 5.78 8.04 -14.33
C GLU A 61 5.99 6.81 -13.43
N LEU A 62 7.23 6.35 -13.29
CA LEU A 62 7.53 5.19 -12.44
C LEU A 62 7.66 5.63 -10.99
N LEU A 63 7.05 4.88 -10.06
CA LEU A 63 7.28 5.06 -8.63
C LEU A 63 8.75 4.83 -8.29
N LYS A 64 9.33 5.74 -7.52
CA LYS A 64 10.67 5.54 -6.96
C LYS A 64 10.59 4.68 -5.70
N PRO A 65 11.66 3.96 -5.36
CA PRO A 65 11.73 3.20 -4.12
C PRO A 65 11.40 4.05 -2.89
N GLY A 66 10.43 3.63 -2.08
CA GLY A 66 10.00 4.38 -0.90
C GLY A 66 8.82 5.33 -1.12
N GLU A 67 8.44 5.59 -2.37
CA GLU A 67 7.26 6.40 -2.69
C GLU A 67 5.97 5.60 -2.52
N ILE A 68 4.87 6.32 -2.24
CA ILE A 68 3.53 5.79 -2.11
C ILE A 68 2.62 6.54 -3.08
N PHE A 69 1.85 5.78 -3.85
CA PHE A 69 0.72 6.27 -4.61
C PHE A 69 -0.59 5.82 -3.97
N VAL A 70 -1.61 6.68 -3.99
CA VAL A 70 -2.87 6.44 -3.26
C VAL A 70 -4.02 6.35 -4.24
N THR A 71 -4.85 5.33 -4.10
CA THR A 71 -6.10 5.20 -4.85
C THR A 71 -7.29 5.07 -3.91
N LEU A 72 -8.48 5.30 -4.44
CA LEU A 72 -9.71 4.82 -3.82
C LEU A 72 -9.75 3.29 -3.87
N SER A 73 -10.53 2.68 -2.98
CA SER A 73 -10.55 1.23 -2.80
C SER A 73 -11.44 0.46 -3.78
N GLY A 74 -12.10 1.15 -4.72
CA GLY A 74 -13.07 0.53 -5.60
C GLY A 74 -14.19 -0.17 -4.83
N ALA A 75 -14.33 -1.47 -5.02
CA ALA A 75 -15.32 -2.31 -4.35
C ALA A 75 -14.85 -2.94 -3.02
N LEU A 76 -13.62 -2.68 -2.56
CA LEU A 76 -13.15 -3.18 -1.26
C LEU A 76 -13.87 -2.49 -0.10
N PRO A 77 -13.98 -3.15 1.07
CA PRO A 77 -14.54 -2.53 2.27
C PRO A 77 -13.65 -1.42 2.87
N THR A 78 -12.42 -1.25 2.40
CA THR A 78 -11.46 -0.26 2.91
C THR A 78 -11.73 1.15 2.39
N LYS A 79 -11.18 2.19 3.04
CA LYS A 79 -11.37 3.58 2.58
C LYS A 79 -10.36 4.00 1.50
N ALA A 80 -9.12 3.54 1.59
CA ALA A 80 -8.10 3.76 0.57
C ALA A 80 -7.15 2.55 0.39
N ILE A 81 -6.40 2.56 -0.71
CA ILE A 81 -5.29 1.64 -0.98
C ILE A 81 -4.02 2.45 -1.18
N PHE A 82 -2.97 2.10 -0.44
CA PHE A 82 -1.64 2.66 -0.62
C PHE A 82 -0.80 1.70 -1.44
N HIS A 83 -0.23 2.18 -2.53
CA HIS A 83 0.63 1.44 -3.44
C HIS A 83 2.06 1.86 -3.21
N GLY A 84 2.85 1.00 -2.57
CA GLY A 84 4.27 1.22 -2.35
C GLY A 84 5.11 0.42 -3.33
N TYR A 85 6.24 0.98 -3.76
CA TYR A 85 7.28 0.24 -4.45
C TYR A 85 8.50 0.08 -3.55
N CYS A 86 8.86 -1.17 -3.29
CA CYS A 86 10.14 -1.54 -2.72
C CYS A 86 10.98 -2.26 -3.77
N THR A 87 12.28 -2.09 -3.63
CA THR A 87 13.24 -2.66 -4.56
C THR A 87 13.53 -4.13 -4.29
N GLU A 88 14.18 -4.78 -5.26
CA GLU A 88 14.59 -6.17 -5.13
C GLU A 88 15.50 -6.45 -3.94
N TRP A 89 15.33 -7.66 -3.40
CA TRP A 89 16.15 -8.24 -2.34
C TRP A 89 17.50 -8.72 -2.91
N ASP A 90 18.59 -8.07 -2.55
CA ASP A 90 19.95 -8.37 -2.97
C ASP A 90 20.70 -9.27 -1.96
N ASN A 91 20.33 -10.55 -1.92
CA ASN A 91 21.08 -11.62 -1.23
C ASN A 91 21.47 -11.35 0.24
N GLY A 92 20.59 -10.67 0.99
CA GLY A 92 20.73 -10.50 2.44
C GLY A 92 21.41 -9.20 2.88
N GLU A 93 21.95 -8.42 1.95
CA GLU A 93 22.26 -7.02 2.20
C GLU A 93 21.13 -6.17 1.65
N CYS A 94 20.03 -5.99 2.39
CA CYS A 94 19.08 -4.93 2.02
C CYS A 94 19.83 -3.59 2.08
N HIS A 95 20.42 -3.14 0.98
CA HIS A 95 21.13 -1.86 0.88
C HIS A 95 20.17 -0.65 1.04
N ARG A 96 18.92 -0.90 1.45
CA ARG A 96 17.76 -0.01 1.31
C ARG A 96 16.79 -0.09 2.49
N THR A 97 17.25 -0.43 3.69
CA THR A 97 16.44 -0.30 4.94
C THR A 97 15.77 1.08 5.06
N VAL A 98 16.35 2.11 4.45
CA VAL A 98 15.78 3.47 4.37
C VAL A 98 14.51 3.49 3.51
N HIS A 99 14.47 2.83 2.35
CA HIS A 99 13.32 2.92 1.45
C HIS A 99 12.11 2.13 1.95
N GLU A 100 12.32 0.93 2.50
CA GLU A 100 11.24 0.14 3.12
C GLU A 100 10.69 0.84 4.36
N ARG A 101 11.56 1.39 5.21
CA ARG A 101 11.12 2.26 6.31
C ARG A 101 10.39 3.48 5.80
N ASN A 102 10.87 4.13 4.73
CA ASN A 102 10.18 5.28 4.17
C ASN A 102 8.79 4.89 3.66
N THR A 103 8.61 3.74 3.01
CA THR A 103 7.27 3.29 2.61
C THR A 103 6.38 3.06 3.84
N ILE A 104 6.88 2.44 4.89
CA ILE A 104 6.09 2.21 6.11
C ILE A 104 5.78 3.53 6.81
N GLU A 105 6.79 4.37 7.07
CA GLU A 105 6.66 5.67 7.72
C GLU A 105 5.76 6.63 6.91
N ASN A 106 5.90 6.69 5.58
CA ASN A 106 5.02 7.48 4.73
C ASN A 106 3.59 6.95 4.77
N SER A 107 3.40 5.62 4.88
CA SER A 107 2.06 5.03 4.99
C SER A 107 1.40 5.34 6.33
N GLU A 108 2.17 5.34 7.42
CA GLU A 108 1.68 5.72 8.74
C GLU A 108 1.30 7.20 8.79
N LEU A 109 2.19 8.09 8.32
CA LEU A 109 1.93 9.54 8.27
C LEU A 109 0.68 9.88 7.44
N LEU A 110 0.49 9.18 6.33
CA LEU A 110 -0.66 9.39 5.46
C LEU A 110 -1.93 8.79 6.06
N GLY A 111 -1.84 7.67 6.78
CA GLY A 111 -2.95 7.10 7.54
C GLY A 111 -3.41 8.03 8.68
N ASP A 112 -2.46 8.61 9.42
CA ASP A 112 -2.73 9.61 10.45
C ASP A 112 -3.40 10.85 9.87
N TRP A 113 -2.97 11.29 8.69
CA TRP A 113 -3.64 12.37 7.96
C TRP A 113 -5.06 11.99 7.57
N ILE A 114 -5.31 10.80 7.01
CA ILE A 114 -6.69 10.38 6.69
C ILE A 114 -7.57 10.40 7.95
N ASN A 115 -7.06 9.90 9.08
CA ASN A 115 -7.82 9.83 10.33
C ASN A 115 -8.13 11.21 10.94
N GLN A 116 -7.26 12.20 10.73
CA GLN A 116 -7.48 13.58 11.21
C GLN A 116 -8.44 14.38 10.32
N GLN A 117 -8.74 13.92 9.10
CA GLN A 117 -9.55 14.65 8.11
C GLN A 117 -10.79 13.88 7.62
N ALA A 118 -11.10 12.73 8.23
CA ALA A 118 -12.29 11.95 7.95
C ALA A 118 -13.47 12.38 8.86
N ASP A 119 -14.06 13.53 8.56
CA ASP A 119 -15.35 14.01 9.09
C ASP A 119 -16.47 13.88 8.04
#